data_AF-A0AA88DI94-F1
#
_entry.id   AF-A0AA88DI94-F1
#
_cell.length_a   1.000
_cell.length_b   1.000
_cell.length_c   1.000
_cell.angle_alpha   90.00
_cell.angle_beta   90.00
_cell.angle_gamma   90.00
#
_symmetry.space_group_name_H-M   'P 1'
#
loop_
_entity.id
_entity.type
_entity.pdbx_description
1 polymer ?
#
loop_
_entity_poly.entity_id
_entity_poly.type
_entity_poly.pdbx_seq_one_letter_code
_entity_poly.pdbx_strand_id
1 'polypeptide(L)' 'MRCDFSPDVVTYTTHMKAFIGEKKFDKVPETYKEMECAGCTPDRKARLMLKVALNVLEL' A
#
# COMPACT_ATOMS: atom_id res chain seq x y z
N MET A 1 21.78 -17.34 3.98
CA MET A 1 20.97 -16.43 4.81
C MET A 1 19.83 -15.92 3.93
N ARG A 2 18.68 -16.59 3.94
CA ARG A 2 17.47 -15.98 3.37
C ARG A 2 17.06 -14.96 4.43
N CYS A 3 17.45 -13.71 4.25
CA CYS A 3 16.94 -12.64 5.08
C CYS A 3 15.43 -12.67 4.89
N ASP A 4 14.73 -13.02 5.95
CA ASP A 4 13.29 -12.84 6.08
C ASP A 4 13.06 -11.33 6.13
N PHE A 5 13.13 -10.69 4.96
CA PHE A 5 12.70 -9.31 4.79
C PHE A 5 11.18 -9.35 4.77
N SER A 6 10.57 -9.61 5.93
CA SER A 6 9.18 -9.28 6.14
C SER A 6 9.04 -7.79 5.80
N PRO A 7 8.33 -7.43 4.71
CA PRO A 7 8.27 -6.05 4.27
C PRO A 7 7.63 -5.19 5.36
N ASP A 8 8.41 -4.29 5.95
CA ASP A 8 7.88 -3.32 6.90
C ASP A 8 6.86 -2.37 6.25
N VAL A 9 6.14 -1.61 7.10
CA VAL A 9 5.23 -0.53 6.70
C VAL A 9 5.82 0.40 5.63
N VAL A 10 7.12 0.67 5.71
CA VAL A 10 7.85 1.52 4.76
C VAL A 10 7.88 0.91 3.35
N THR A 11 8.01 -0.42 3.24
CA THR A 11 8.03 -1.13 1.96
C THR A 11 6.67 -1.06 1.27
N TYR A 12 5.58 -1.34 2.00
CA TYR A 12 4.22 -1.25 1.47
C TYR A 12 3.85 0.18 1.07
N THR A 13 4.13 1.16 1.93
CA THR A 13 3.84 2.58 1.61
C THR A 13 4.67 3.11 0.44
N THR A 14 5.87 2.57 0.21
CA THR A 14 6.69 2.90 -0.97
C THR A 14 6.06 2.36 -2.25
N HIS A 15 5.62 1.09 -2.25
CA HIS A 15 4.87 0.51 -3.37
C HIS A 15 3.59 1.29 -3.66
N MET A 16 2.78 1.58 -2.64
CA MET A 16 1.55 2.36 -2.81
C MET A 16 1.83 3.74 -3.40
N LYS A 17 2.91 4.42 -2.98
CA LYS A 17 3.31 5.72 -3.55
C LYS A 17 3.71 5.59 -5.03
N ALA A 18 4.46 4.56 -5.40
CA ALA A 18 4.84 4.31 -6.79
C ALA A 18 3.60 4.06 -7.66
N PHE A 19 2.67 3.22 -7.20
CA PHE A 19 1.41 2.96 -7.90
C PHE A 19 0.57 4.22 -8.12
N ILE A 20 0.45 5.09 -7.11
CA ILE A 20 -0.22 6.39 -7.26
C ILE A 20 0.47 7.26 -8.32
N GLY A 21 1.81 7.33 -8.31
CA GLY A 21 2.58 8.09 -9.30
C GLY A 21 2.41 7.56 -10.73
N GLU A 22 2.30 6.24 -10.87
CA GLU A 22 2.05 5.55 -12.14
C GLU A 22 0.57 5.53 -12.54
N LYS A 23 -0.34 6.15 -11.75
CA LYS A 23 -1.80 6.10 -11.92
C LYS A 23 -2.40 4.69 -11.88
N LYS A 24 -1.71 3.73 -11.27
CA LYS A 24 -2.16 2.36 -11.01
C LYS A 24 -2.95 2.29 -9.71
N PHE A 25 -4.06 3.02 -9.65
CA PHE A 25 -4.85 3.14 -8.41
C PHE A 25 -5.48 1.81 -7.98
N ASP A 26 -5.71 0.89 -8.91
CA ASP A 26 -6.22 -0.47 -8.66
C ASP A 26 -5.27 -1.31 -7.78
N LYS A 27 -3.95 -1.09 -7.88
CA LYS A 27 -2.93 -1.84 -7.13
C LYS A 27 -2.80 -1.40 -5.67
N VAL A 28 -3.24 -0.18 -5.36
CA VAL A 28 -3.15 0.42 -4.03
C VAL A 28 -3.98 -0.36 -2.99
N PRO A 29 -5.26 -0.69 -3.20
CA PRO A 29 -6.03 -1.51 -2.27
C PRO A 29 -5.50 -2.94 -2.14
N GLU A 30 -4.97 -3.55 -3.21
CA GLU A 30 -4.32 -4.86 -3.14
C GLU A 30 -3.12 -4.83 -2.19
N THR A 31 -2.24 -3.84 -2.37
CA THR A 31 -1.03 -3.66 -1.54
C THR A 31 -1.39 -3.36 -0.08
N TYR A 32 -2.44 -2.57 0.16
CA TYR A 32 -2.92 -2.26 1.51
C TYR A 32 -3.43 -3.51 2.22
N LYS A 33 -4.17 -4.37 1.51
CA LYS A 33 -4.66 -5.64 2.07
C LYS A 33 -3.52 -6.61 2.36
N GLU A 34 -2.51 -6.67 1.49
CA GLU A 34 -1.29 -7.46 1.74
C GLU A 34 -0.58 -7.01 3.01
N MET A 35 -0.50 -5.69 3.25
CA MET A 35 0.05 -5.13 4.48
C MET A 35 -0.70 -5.61 5.73
N GLU A 36 -2.03 -5.59 5.70
CA GLU A 36 -2.86 -6.10 6.81
C GLU A 36 -2.69 -7.62 7.01
N CYS A 37 -2.66 -8.39 5.92
CA CYS A 37 -2.43 -9.84 5.97
C CYS A 37 -1.04 -10.22 6.49
N ALA A 38 -0.03 -9.38 6.25
CA ALA A 38 1.31 -9.56 6.81
C ALA A 38 1.39 -9.22 8.32
N GLY A 39 0.29 -8.77 8.93
CA GLY A 39 0.27 -8.32 10.33
C GLY A 39 0.89 -6.93 10.52
N CYS A 40 1.22 -6.23 9.44
CA CYS A 40 1.71 -4.86 9.51
C CYS A 40 0.54 -3.91 9.73
N THR A 41 0.57 -3.15 10.83
CA THR A 41 -0.49 -2.16 11.09
C THR A 41 -0.31 -0.95 10.16
N PRO A 42 -1.29 -0.62 9.31
CA PRO A 42 -1.22 0.54 8.43
C PRO A 42 -1.09 1.84 9.23
N ASP A 43 -0.17 2.71 8.84
CA ASP A 43 -0.03 4.03 9.43
C ASP A 43 -0.98 5.04 8.76
N ARG A 44 -0.96 6.29 9.24
CA ARG A 44 -1.81 7.36 8.69
C ARG A 44 -1.56 7.57 7.20
N LYS A 45 -0.32 7.42 6.73
CA LYS A 45 0.05 7.61 5.33
C LYS A 45 -0.53 6.51 4.44
N ALA A 46 -0.41 5.24 4.83
CA ALA A 46 -1.02 4.11 4.11
C ALA A 46 -2.54 4.31 3.93
N ARG A 47 -3.24 4.70 5.00
CA ARG A 47 -4.70 4.98 4.95
C ARG A 47 -5.06 6.12 4.00
N LEU A 48 -4.27 7.19 3.99
CA LEU A 48 -4.49 8.32 3.08
C LEU A 48 -4.29 7.90 1.62
N MET A 49 -3.26 7.12 1.33
CA MET A 49 -2.99 6.59 -0.01
C MET A 49 -4.13 5.70 -0.50
N LEU A 50 -4.65 4.81 0.35
CA LEU A 50 -5.82 4.00 0.06
C LEU A 50 -7.03 4.89 -0.29
N LYS A 51 -7.34 5.89 0.54
CA LYS A 51 -8.48 6.79 0.29
C LYS A 51 -8.34 7.56 -1.02
N VAL A 52 -7.14 8.04 -1.35
CA VAL A 52 -6.88 8.70 -2.63
C VAL A 52 -7.15 7.77 -3.80
N ALA A 53 -6.69 6.52 -3.73
CA ALA A 53 -6.91 5.55 -4.79
C ALA A 53 -8.40 5.18 -4.94
N LEU A 54 -9.11 4.92 -3.84
CA LEU A 54 -10.54 4.61 -3.87
C LEU A 54 -11.36 5.76 -4.46
N ASN A 55 -11.09 7.00 -4.03
CA ASN A 55 -11.75 8.18 -4.59
C ASN A 55 -11.58 8.31 -6.12
N VAL A 56 -10.47 7.81 -6.69
CA VAL A 56 -10.23 7.84 -8.15
C VAL A 56 -10.96 6.70 -8.86
N LEU A 57 -11.11 5.55 -8.21
CA LEU A 57 -11.79 4.37 -8.77
C LEU A 57 -13.32 4.49 -8.67
N GLU A 58 -13.84 5.27 -7.72
CA GLU A 58 -15.27 5.53 -7.53
C GLU A 58 -15.79 6.74 -8.35
N LEU A 59 -14.93 7.39 -9.14
CA LEU A 59 -15.26 8.44 -10.12
C LEU A 59 -15.48 7.84 -11.51
#